data_AF-A0A941JL39-F1
#
_entry.id   AF-A0A941JL39-F1
#
_cell.length_a   1.000
_cell.length_b   1.000
_cell.length_c   1.000
_cell.angle_alpha   90.00
_cell.angle_beta   90.00
_cell.angle_gamma   90.00
#
_symmetry.space_group_name_H-M   'P 1'
#
loop_
_entity.id
_entity.type
_entity.pdbx_description
1 polymer ?
#
loop_
_entity_poly.entity_id
_entity_poly.type
_entity_poly.pdbx_seq_one_letter_code
_entity_poly.pdbx_strand_id
1 'polypeptide(L)'
;MFDLSNLTEQKLLEKLLLIKGVNRNGFIELIRSTRHYELGLELAELFESLLDRNLGQLDKQQIDSIKLLVIQTRLICLDSLDRWNAFIEYFDNVYSQGYDNFGIQTLLIIQQERYQVIKRKIAKVSSGKKLGNSLHKPQSELTDTDIELRAKNIIDWVNTL
;
A
#
# COMPACT_ATOMS: atom_id res chain seq x y z
N MET A 1 -16.84 1.60 -5.65
CA MET A 1 -16.94 0.16 -5.95
C MET A 1 -16.59 -0.05 -7.40
N PHE A 2 -15.48 -0.73 -7.72
CA PHE A 2 -15.13 -1.05 -9.10
C PHE A 2 -16.23 -1.91 -9.73
N ASP A 3 -16.69 -1.52 -10.91
CA ASP A 3 -17.55 -2.38 -11.71
C ASP A 3 -16.69 -3.48 -12.37
N LEU A 4 -16.54 -4.59 -11.64
CA LEU A 4 -15.88 -5.80 -12.10
C LEU A 4 -16.88 -6.81 -12.69
N SER A 5 -18.14 -6.43 -12.90
CA SER A 5 -19.21 -7.35 -13.34
C SER A 5 -18.88 -8.09 -14.63
N ASN A 6 -18.03 -7.51 -15.47
CA ASN A 6 -17.60 -8.06 -16.76
C ASN A 6 -16.30 -8.89 -16.71
N LEU A 7 -15.66 -9.01 -15.54
CA LEU A 7 -14.40 -9.74 -15.38
C LEU A 7 -14.64 -11.03 -14.59
N THR A 8 -14.32 -12.17 -15.20
CA THR A 8 -14.33 -13.46 -14.49
C THR A 8 -13.20 -13.50 -13.46
N GLU A 9 -13.39 -14.28 -12.40
CA GLU A 9 -12.36 -14.47 -11.36
C GLU A 9 -11.01 -14.91 -11.96
N GLN A 10 -11.04 -15.81 -12.94
CA GLN A 10 -9.84 -16.27 -13.61
C GLN A 10 -9.10 -15.16 -14.38
N LYS A 11 -9.84 -14.26 -15.04
CA LYS A 11 -9.24 -13.07 -15.70
C LYS A 11 -8.66 -12.10 -14.68
N LEU A 12 -9.26 -11.97 -13.50
CA LEU A 12 -8.72 -11.14 -12.42
C LEU A 12 -7.41 -11.73 -11.88
N LEU A 13 -7.37 -13.05 -11.67
CA LEU A 13 -6.17 -13.75 -11.24
C LEU A 13 -5.04 -13.64 -12.27
N GLU A 14 -5.35 -13.84 -13.55
CA GLU A 14 -4.38 -13.64 -14.65
C GLU A 14 -3.78 -12.23 -14.62
N LYS A 15 -4.62 -11.19 -14.47
CA LYS A 15 -4.16 -9.80 -14.37
C LYS A 15 -3.31 -9.56 -13.13
N LEU A 16 -3.71 -10.11 -11.99
CA LEU A 16 -2.96 -10.00 -10.74
C LEU A 16 -1.55 -10.59 -10.87
N LEU A 17 -1.43 -11.76 -11.50
CA LEU A 17 -0.14 -12.43 -11.74
C LEU A 17 0.82 -11.66 -12.66
N LEU A 18 0.30 -10.69 -13.45
CA LEU A 18 1.13 -9.78 -14.25
C LEU A 18 1.75 -8.65 -13.42
N ILE A 19 1.25 -8.38 -12.21
CA ILE A 19 1.74 -7.33 -11.31
C ILE A 19 2.93 -7.86 -10.50
N LYS A 20 4.06 -8.06 -11.18
CA LYS A 20 5.32 -8.53 -10.58
C LYS A 20 6.53 -7.77 -11.12
N GLY A 21 7.63 -7.81 -10.38
CA GLY A 21 8.88 -7.15 -10.79
C GLY A 21 8.67 -5.66 -11.09
N VAL A 22 9.04 -5.23 -12.31
CA VAL A 22 8.89 -3.84 -12.77
C VAL A 22 7.42 -3.38 -12.74
N ASN A 23 6.47 -4.26 -13.09
CA ASN A 23 5.05 -3.92 -13.09
C ASN A 23 4.52 -3.69 -11.67
N ARG A 24 5.08 -4.36 -10.66
CA ARG A 24 4.76 -4.07 -9.25
C ARG A 24 5.20 -2.67 -8.87
N ASN A 25 6.42 -2.28 -9.23
CA ASN A 25 6.91 -0.92 -8.96
C ASN A 25 6.00 0.12 -9.64
N GLY A 26 5.63 -0.10 -10.90
CA GLY A 26 4.69 0.75 -11.62
C GLY A 26 3.31 0.83 -10.96
N PHE A 27 2.77 -0.28 -10.47
CA PHE A 27 1.50 -0.31 -9.75
C PHE A 27 1.55 0.48 -8.43
N ILE A 28 2.63 0.32 -7.66
CA ILE A 28 2.82 1.08 -6.41
C ILE A 28 2.97 2.58 -6.68
N GLU A 29 3.72 2.95 -7.71
CA GLU A 29 3.86 4.35 -8.11
C GLU A 29 2.56 4.93 -8.66
N LEU A 30 1.72 4.13 -9.34
CA LEU A 30 0.38 4.53 -9.75
C LEU A 30 -0.50 4.89 -8.54
N ILE A 31 -0.50 4.06 -7.49
CA ILE A 31 -1.25 4.36 -6.26
C ILE A 31 -0.74 5.67 -5.63
N ARG A 32 0.58 5.84 -5.51
CA ARG A 32 1.20 7.03 -4.91
C ARG A 32 0.92 8.31 -5.69
N SER A 33 1.12 8.27 -7.00
CA SER A 33 0.93 9.43 -7.90
C SER A 33 -0.53 9.85 -7.96
N THR A 34 -1.46 8.90 -8.01
CA THR A 34 -2.89 9.19 -8.09
C THR A 34 -3.52 9.42 -6.72
N ARG A 35 -2.83 9.09 -5.62
CA ARG A 35 -3.28 9.26 -4.23
C ARG A 35 -4.56 8.52 -3.88
N HIS A 36 -4.96 7.52 -4.66
CA HIS A 36 -6.11 6.66 -4.38
C HIS A 36 -5.76 5.59 -3.35
N TYR A 37 -5.37 6.00 -2.14
CA TYR A 37 -4.90 5.08 -1.10
C TYR A 37 -6.03 4.21 -0.52
N GLU A 38 -7.25 4.74 -0.39
CA GLU A 38 -8.42 3.95 0.01
C GLU A 38 -8.68 2.82 -0.98
N LEU A 39 -8.64 3.16 -2.28
CA LEU A 39 -8.75 2.19 -3.36
C LEU A 39 -7.62 1.16 -3.32
N GLY A 40 -6.41 1.59 -2.97
CA GLY A 40 -5.28 0.69 -2.76
C GLY A 40 -5.53 -0.33 -1.64
N LEU A 41 -6.21 0.07 -0.55
CA LEU A 41 -6.62 -0.86 0.51
C LEU A 41 -7.70 -1.84 0.03
N GLU A 42 -8.73 -1.36 -0.67
CA GLU A 42 -9.76 -2.21 -1.27
C GLU A 42 -9.15 -3.23 -2.25
N LEU A 43 -8.17 -2.81 -3.05
CA LEU A 43 -7.44 -3.70 -3.97
C LEU A 43 -6.60 -4.72 -3.21
N ALA A 44 -5.94 -4.33 -2.12
CA ALA A 44 -5.16 -5.27 -1.31
C ALA A 44 -6.06 -6.36 -0.70
N GLU A 45 -7.26 -5.99 -0.22
CA GLU A 45 -8.27 -6.95 0.26
C GLU A 45 -8.78 -7.87 -0.85
N LEU A 46 -9.06 -7.31 -2.04
CA LEU A 46 -9.45 -8.11 -3.20
C LEU A 46 -8.37 -9.11 -3.60
N PHE A 47 -7.10 -8.69 -3.61
CA PHE A 47 -5.97 -9.56 -3.97
C PHE A 47 -5.74 -10.67 -2.95
N GLU A 48 -5.88 -10.38 -1.65
CA GLU A 48 -5.82 -11.38 -0.58
C GLU A 48 -6.96 -12.40 -0.72
N SER A 49 -8.19 -11.93 -0.97
CA SER A 49 -9.33 -12.81 -1.22
C SER A 49 -9.16 -13.69 -2.47
N LEU A 50 -8.59 -13.13 -3.55
CA LEU A 50 -8.28 -13.89 -4.77
C LEU A 50 -7.19 -14.93 -4.51
N LEU A 51 -6.16 -14.58 -3.73
CA LEU A 51 -5.13 -15.53 -3.32
C LEU A 51 -5.74 -16.70 -2.57
N ASP A 52 -6.52 -16.44 -1.52
CA ASP A 52 -7.09 -17.48 -0.65
C ASP A 52 -7.97 -18.46 -1.42
N ARG A 53 -8.82 -17.95 -2.33
CA ARG A 53 -9.69 -18.79 -3.17
C ARG A 53 -8.93 -19.66 -4.18
N ASN A 54 -7.73 -19.24 -4.58
CA ASN A 54 -6.96 -19.87 -5.65
C ASN A 54 -5.66 -20.54 -5.15
N LEU A 55 -5.45 -20.66 -3.84
CA LEU A 55 -4.24 -21.26 -3.24
C LEU A 55 -3.89 -22.62 -3.84
N GLY A 56 -4.88 -23.48 -4.10
CA GLY A 56 -4.66 -24.82 -4.65
C GLY A 56 -4.21 -24.85 -6.12
N GLN A 57 -4.30 -23.72 -6.83
CA GLN A 57 -3.97 -23.61 -8.25
C GLN A 57 -2.66 -22.84 -8.50
N LEU A 58 -2.11 -22.21 -7.46
CA LEU A 58 -0.94 -21.34 -7.56
C LEU A 58 0.31 -22.05 -7.08
N ASP A 59 1.42 -21.82 -7.78
CA ASP A 59 2.72 -22.25 -7.29
C ASP A 59 3.22 -21.32 -6.14
N LYS A 60 4.25 -21.78 -5.42
CA LYS A 60 4.82 -21.02 -4.30
C LYS A 60 5.32 -19.63 -4.71
N GLN A 61 5.91 -19.51 -5.91
CA GLN A 61 6.45 -18.23 -6.39
C GLN A 61 5.32 -17.23 -6.67
N GLN A 62 4.22 -17.68 -7.24
CA GLN A 62 3.02 -16.88 -7.49
C GLN A 62 2.39 -16.43 -6.18
N ILE A 63 2.21 -17.36 -5.23
CA ILE A 63 1.69 -17.06 -3.89
C ILE A 63 2.54 -15.99 -3.21
N ASP A 64 3.85 -16.19 -3.16
CA ASP A 64 4.78 -15.25 -2.53
C ASP A 64 4.77 -13.88 -3.22
N SER A 65 4.68 -13.85 -4.55
CA SER A 65 4.62 -12.60 -5.32
C SER A 65 3.35 -11.81 -5.01
N ILE A 66 2.20 -12.48 -4.90
CA ILE A 66 0.93 -11.84 -4.53
C ILE A 66 0.98 -11.34 -3.09
N LYS A 67 1.45 -12.17 -2.15
CA LYS A 67 1.60 -11.75 -0.74
C LYS A 67 2.47 -10.53 -0.59
N LEU A 68 3.63 -10.51 -1.26
CA LEU A 68 4.52 -9.35 -1.27
C LEU A 68 3.81 -8.10 -1.80
N LEU A 69 3.06 -8.21 -2.89
CA LEU A 69 2.27 -7.10 -3.44
C LEU A 69 1.23 -6.60 -2.44
N VAL A 70 0.44 -7.49 -1.83
CA VAL A 70 -0.59 -7.15 -0.82
C VAL A 70 0.04 -6.42 0.36
N ILE A 71 1.10 -6.97 0.94
CA ILE A 71 1.80 -6.38 2.09
C ILE A 71 2.32 -4.99 1.74
N GLN A 72 2.99 -4.86 0.60
CA GLN A 72 3.56 -3.60 0.15
C GLN A 72 2.47 -2.53 -0.07
N THR A 73 1.39 -2.88 -0.77
CA THR A 73 0.27 -1.98 -1.04
C THR A 73 -0.39 -1.53 0.26
N ARG A 74 -0.70 -2.46 1.17
CA ARG A 74 -1.39 -2.16 2.43
C ARG A 74 -0.56 -1.25 3.32
N LEU A 75 0.74 -1.54 3.52
CA LEU A 75 1.62 -0.68 4.33
C LEU A 75 1.75 0.73 3.76
N ILE A 76 1.89 0.88 2.43
CA ILE A 76 1.99 2.19 1.79
C ILE A 76 0.70 2.99 1.98
N CYS A 77 -0.46 2.37 1.73
CA CYS A 77 -1.74 3.07 1.84
C CYS A 77 -2.07 3.45 3.28
N LEU A 78 -1.82 2.56 4.25
CA LEU A 78 -2.04 2.85 5.67
C LEU A 78 -1.18 4.02 6.16
N ASP A 79 0.09 4.07 5.75
CA ASP A 79 0.98 5.18 6.09
C ASP A 79 0.52 6.50 5.44
N SER A 80 0.14 6.46 4.16
CA SER A 80 -0.32 7.65 3.42
C SER A 80 -1.67 8.20 3.89
N LEU A 81 -2.53 7.36 4.48
CA LEU A 81 -3.81 7.76 5.07
C LEU A 81 -3.70 8.15 6.55
N ASP A 82 -2.48 8.20 7.10
CA ASP A 82 -2.22 8.42 8.51
C ASP A 82 -2.95 7.44 9.46
N ARG A 83 -3.28 6.24 8.96
CA ARG A 83 -3.88 5.14 9.73
C ARG A 83 -2.81 4.38 10.51
N TRP A 84 -2.06 5.12 11.32
CA TRP A 84 -0.82 4.68 11.96
C TRP A 84 -0.99 3.47 12.89
N ASN A 85 -2.09 3.40 13.66
CA ASN A 85 -2.34 2.24 14.53
C ASN A 85 -2.52 0.96 13.70
N ALA A 86 -3.32 1.03 12.64
CA ALA A 86 -3.52 -0.09 11.72
C ALA A 86 -2.23 -0.46 10.97
N PHE A 87 -1.39 0.52 10.63
CA PHE A 87 -0.05 0.25 10.09
C PHE A 87 0.79 -0.61 11.04
N ILE A 88 0.87 -0.21 12.32
CA ILE A 88 1.67 -0.91 13.33
C ILE A 88 1.14 -2.33 13.53
N GLU A 89 -0.17 -2.47 13.73
CA GLU A 89 -0.81 -3.77 13.90
C GLU A 89 -0.56 -4.70 12.71
N TYR A 90 -0.72 -4.19 11.48
CA TYR A 90 -0.49 -4.98 10.29
C TYR A 90 0.99 -5.34 10.10
N PHE A 91 1.91 -4.40 10.35
CA PHE A 91 3.35 -4.66 10.29
C PHE A 91 3.76 -5.74 11.30
N ASP A 92 3.33 -5.61 12.57
CA ASP A 92 3.65 -6.57 13.63
C ASP A 92 3.09 -7.96 13.29
N ASN A 93 1.87 -8.03 12.74
CA ASN A 93 1.29 -9.28 12.27
C ASN A 93 2.15 -9.93 11.17
N VAL A 94 2.48 -9.20 10.10
CA VAL A 94 3.29 -9.74 9.00
C VAL A 94 4.69 -10.15 9.48
N TYR A 95 5.30 -9.36 10.36
CA TYR A 95 6.60 -9.67 10.95
C TYR A 95 6.55 -10.97 11.77
N SER A 96 5.51 -11.16 12.58
CA SER A 96 5.34 -12.35 13.42
C SER A 96 5.10 -13.64 12.64
N GLN A 97 4.57 -13.54 11.42
CA GLN A 97 4.35 -14.71 10.55
C GLN A 97 5.66 -15.34 10.05
N GLY A 98 6.80 -14.65 10.14
CA GLY A 98 8.11 -15.25 9.86
C GLY A 98 8.27 -15.71 8.41
N TYR A 99 7.82 -14.91 7.44
CA TYR A 99 7.93 -15.24 6.02
C TYR A 99 9.37 -15.56 5.59
N ASP A 100 9.58 -16.72 4.97
CA ASP A 100 10.88 -17.13 4.41
C ASP A 100 11.19 -16.46 3.05
N ASN A 101 10.22 -15.76 2.46
CA ASN A 101 10.40 -15.12 1.17
C ASN A 101 11.34 -13.91 1.28
N PHE A 102 12.46 -13.94 0.54
CA PHE A 102 13.47 -12.88 0.54
C PHE A 102 12.90 -11.48 0.23
N GLY A 103 11.92 -11.39 -0.68
CA GLY A 103 11.30 -10.13 -1.05
C GLY A 103 10.48 -9.53 0.11
N ILE A 104 9.73 -10.37 0.83
CA ILE A 104 8.96 -9.96 2.02
C ILE A 104 9.92 -9.54 3.14
N GLN A 105 10.95 -10.33 3.41
CA GLN A 105 11.96 -10.00 4.43
C GLN A 105 12.65 -8.66 4.12
N THR A 106 13.05 -8.46 2.88
CA THR A 106 13.66 -7.20 2.43
C THR A 106 12.71 -6.02 2.60
N LEU A 107 11.43 -6.19 2.24
CA LEU A 107 10.41 -5.16 2.43
C LEU A 107 10.26 -4.79 3.91
N LEU A 108 10.18 -5.79 4.81
CA LEU A 108 10.05 -5.56 6.25
C LEU A 108 11.26 -4.82 6.83
N ILE A 109 12.47 -5.19 6.40
CA ILE A 109 13.71 -4.50 6.80
C ILE A 109 13.67 -3.03 6.37
N ILE A 110 13.31 -2.76 5.11
CA ILE A 110 13.19 -1.38 4.58
C ILE A 110 12.14 -0.60 5.37
N GLN A 111 11.02 -1.23 5.72
CA GLN A 111 9.93 -0.58 6.45
C GLN A 111 10.18 -0.43 7.96
N GLN A 112 11.22 -1.07 8.51
CA GLN A 112 11.54 -1.02 9.93
C GLN A 112 11.79 0.41 10.42
N GLU A 113 12.50 1.23 9.64
CA GLU A 113 12.73 2.63 10.00
C GLU A 113 11.42 3.43 10.04
N ARG A 114 10.54 3.21 9.04
CA ARG A 114 9.24 3.87 8.97
C ARG A 114 8.33 3.45 10.12
N TYR A 115 8.32 2.17 10.47
CA TYR A 115 7.63 1.62 11.64
C TYR A 115 8.05 2.36 12.93
N GLN A 116 9.36 2.55 13.17
CA GLN A 116 9.84 3.29 14.34
C GLN A 116 9.47 4.79 14.31
N VAL A 117 9.44 5.40 13.13
CA VAL A 117 8.92 6.77 12.96
C VAL A 117 7.45 6.85 13.34
N ILE A 118 6.62 5.92 12.86
CA ILE A 118 5.19 5.88 13.15
C ILE A 118 4.93 5.69 14.65
N LYS A 119 5.63 4.76 15.33
CA LYS A 119 5.50 4.60 16.80
C LYS A 119 5.79 5.90 17.54
N ARG A 120 6.83 6.63 17.13
CA ARG A 120 7.16 7.95 17.72
C ARG A 120 6.07 8.99 17.44
N LYS A 121 5.46 8.98 16.24
CA LYS A 121 4.33 9.86 15.90
C LYS A 121 3.12 9.59 16.80
N ILE A 122 2.73 8.32 16.95
CA ILE A 122 1.64 7.90 17.84
C ILE A 122 1.92 8.37 19.27
N ALA A 123 3.10 8.09 19.83
CA ALA A 123 3.46 8.49 21.19
C ALA A 123 3.43 10.02 21.40
N LYS A 124 3.82 10.81 20.39
CA LYS A 124 3.71 12.28 20.44
C LYS A 124 2.25 12.74 20.48
N VAL A 125 1.40 12.18 19.62
CA VAL A 125 -0.03 12.52 19.60
C VAL A 125 -0.71 12.12 20.91
N SER A 126 -0.46 10.91 21.40
CA SER A 126 -1.00 10.43 22.68
C SER A 126 -0.54 11.25 23.89
N SER A 127 0.63 11.90 23.82
CA SER A 127 1.12 12.82 24.86
C SER A 127 0.65 14.27 24.68
N GLY A 128 -0.28 14.52 23.76
CA GLY A 128 -0.84 15.86 23.49
C GLY A 128 0.13 16.82 22.79
N LYS A 129 1.28 16.32 22.32
CA LYS A 129 2.28 17.15 21.64
C LYS A 129 1.90 17.30 20.17
N LYS A 130 1.83 18.55 19.69
CA LYS A 130 1.66 18.84 18.26
C LYS A 130 2.80 18.22 17.46
N LEU A 131 2.46 17.56 16.36
CA LEU A 131 3.43 17.16 15.36
C LEU A 131 3.94 18.44 14.67
N GLY A 132 5.20 18.80 14.90
CA GLY A 132 5.82 19.91 14.18
C GLY A 132 5.73 19.65 12.68
N ASN A 133 5.23 20.65 11.94
CA ASN A 133 4.82 20.64 10.52
C ASN A 133 3.44 20.04 10.21
N SER A 134 2.38 20.60 10.81
CA SER A 134 1.01 20.54 10.27
C SER A 134 0.80 21.39 8.99
N LEU A 135 1.82 21.55 8.14
CA LEU A 135 1.70 22.27 6.86
C LEU A 135 1.07 21.40 5.77
N HIS A 136 0.95 20.09 5.99
CA HIS A 136 0.15 19.20 5.15
C HIS A 136 -1.13 18.85 5.90
N LYS A 137 -2.27 19.32 5.38
CA LYS A 137 -3.57 18.76 5.74
C LYS A 137 -3.52 17.23 5.53
N PRO A 138 -3.97 16.42 6.50
CA PRO A 138 -4.12 14.98 6.31
C PRO A 138 -5.02 14.70 5.12
N GLN A 139 -4.89 13.54 4.47
CA GLN A 139 -5.62 13.21 3.24
C GLN A 139 -7.14 13.38 3.41
N SER A 140 -7.69 13.06 4.59
CA SER A 140 -9.09 13.25 4.95
C SER A 140 -9.56 14.70 4.99
N GLU A 141 -8.64 15.66 5.00
CA GLU A 141 -8.89 17.10 5.02
C GLU A 141 -8.53 17.78 3.68
N LEU A 142 -8.12 17.00 2.67
CA LEU A 142 -7.89 17.50 1.31
C LEU A 142 -9.20 17.46 0.52
N THR A 143 -9.50 18.55 -0.18
CA THR A 143 -10.54 18.55 -1.20
C THR A 143 -10.02 17.89 -2.49
N ASP A 144 -10.91 17.43 -3.36
CA ASP A 144 -10.52 16.87 -4.67
C ASP A 144 -9.66 17.86 -5.48
N THR A 145 -9.95 19.15 -5.37
CA THR A 145 -9.15 20.22 -5.98
C THR A 145 -7.73 20.30 -5.41
N ASP A 146 -7.55 20.11 -4.10
CA ASP A 146 -6.23 20.06 -3.45
C ASP A 146 -5.43 18.82 -3.91
N ILE A 147 -6.12 17.71 -4.20
CA ILE A 147 -5.52 16.47 -4.71
C ILE A 147 -5.07 16.66 -6.17
N GLU A 148 -5.92 17.21 -7.02
CA GLU A 148 -5.63 17.49 -8.44
C GLU A 148 -4.48 18.49 -8.60
N LEU A 149 -4.49 19.58 -7.83
CA LEU A 149 -3.40 20.58 -7.86
C LEU A 149 -2.06 19.97 -7.48
N ARG A 150 -2.04 19.07 -6.48
CA ARG A 150 -0.81 18.37 -6.07
C ARG A 150 -0.34 17.36 -7.11
N ALA A 151 -1.26 16.65 -7.77
CA ALA A 151 -0.93 15.75 -8.87
C ALA A 151 -0.32 16.52 -10.06
N LYS A 152 -0.91 17.67 -10.40
CA LYS A 152 -0.41 18.57 -11.44
C LYS A 152 1.01 19.07 -11.15
N ASN A 153 1.28 19.52 -9.93
CA ASN A 153 2.62 19.99 -9.54
C ASN A 153 3.70 18.90 -9.65
N ILE A 154 3.34 17.63 -9.42
CA ILE A 154 4.26 16.50 -9.60
C ILE A 154 4.50 16.22 -11.08
N ILE A 155 3.45 16.23 -11.90
CA ILE A 155 3.54 16.07 -13.36
C ILE A 155 4.40 17.18 -13.98
N ASP A 156 4.18 18.43 -13.57
CA ASP A 156 4.95 19.59 -14.06
C ASP A 156 6.42 19.47 -13.66
N TRP A 157 6.73 19.02 -12.43
CA TRP A 157 8.12 18.78 -12.02
C TRP A 157 8.79 17.66 -12.83
N VAL A 158 8.09 16.55 -13.09
CA VAL A 158 8.60 15.45 -13.93
C VAL A 158 8.87 15.91 -15.35
N ASN A 159 8.02 16.78 -15.90
CA ASN A 159 8.19 17.33 -17.25
C ASN A 159 9.29 18.40 -17.35
N THR A 160 9.84 18.86 -16.22
CA THR A 160 10.99 19.78 -16.16
C THR A 160 12.34 19.09 -15.93
N LEU A 161 12.34 17.76 -15.79
CA LEU A 161 13.54 16.91 -15.79
C LEU A 161 13.85 16.41 -17.21
#